data_AF-A0A9P7K6V1-F1
#
_entry.id   AF-A0A9P7K6V1-F1
#
_cell.length_a   1.000
_cell.length_b   1.000
_cell.length_c   1.000
_cell.angle_alpha   90.00
_cell.angle_beta   90.00
_cell.angle_gamma   90.00
#
_symmetry.space_group_name_H-M   'P 1'
#
loop_
_entity.id
_entity.type
_entity.pdbx_description
1 polymer ?
#
loop_
_entity_poly.entity_id
_entity_poly.type
_entity_poly.pdbx_seq_one_letter_code
_entity_poly.pdbx_strand_id
1 'polypeptide(L)'
;MSSPAVPLKSARIAALSIAWAWAIVSSGTGLNALIESHRAQSALKAKAPPPTRLDINVSDATNSGIVLTTGSVLVGVLTYNMVVGMFFPATRDFINRTLRTQGWLLTFHIGSPGTADATNSGIVLTTGSVLVGVLTYNMVVGMFFPATRDFINRTLRTQGWLLTFCSVWLFACAVPFTYIFANRSAIVRAFIGDIELPHSVIEAMQKQGGTSSEYKTMSYLRWVAIFPWITILFTSIAALVLFRASNHVSAAPILVNESVSSVEEKEKATEEREERVEDKA
;
A
#
# COMPACT_ATOMS: atom_id res chain seq x y z
N MET A 1 -29.45 -25.58 7.25
CA MET A 1 -28.07 -25.55 6.72
C MET A 1 -27.35 -24.32 7.26
N SER A 2 -26.62 -24.47 8.36
CA SER A 2 -25.80 -23.39 8.94
C SER A 2 -24.60 -23.14 8.03
N SER A 3 -24.59 -21.99 7.36
CA SER A 3 -23.44 -21.55 6.56
C SER A 3 -22.21 -21.53 7.47
N PRO A 4 -21.08 -22.14 7.09
CA PRO A 4 -19.87 -22.10 7.91
C PRO A 4 -19.50 -20.63 8.12
N ALA A 5 -19.62 -20.18 9.37
CA ALA A 5 -19.39 -18.80 9.73
C ALA A 5 -17.92 -18.47 9.44
N VAL A 6 -17.68 -17.62 8.44
CA VAL A 6 -16.34 -17.13 8.12
C VAL A 6 -15.80 -16.41 9.36
N PRO A 7 -14.68 -16.87 9.95
CA PRO A 7 -14.20 -16.30 11.20
C PRO A 7 -13.89 -14.82 11.01
N LEU A 8 -14.48 -13.99 11.89
CA LEU A 8 -14.22 -12.55 12.02
C LEU A 8 -14.46 -11.73 10.74
N LYS A 9 -15.48 -12.08 9.95
CA LYS A 9 -15.86 -11.38 8.71
C LYS A 9 -15.98 -9.86 8.89
N SER A 10 -16.75 -9.42 9.89
CA SER A 10 -17.01 -8.00 10.16
C SER A 10 -15.76 -7.24 10.60
N ALA A 11 -14.96 -7.83 11.49
CA ALA A 11 -13.73 -7.23 11.98
C ALA A 11 -12.70 -7.02 10.86
N ARG A 12 -12.59 -7.98 9.92
CA ARG A 12 -11.71 -7.86 8.75
C ARG A 12 -12.13 -6.71 7.83
N ILE A 13 -13.42 -6.62 7.51
CA ILE A 13 -13.94 -5.52 6.66
C ILE A 13 -13.67 -4.19 7.34
N ALA A 14 -14.02 -4.05 8.62
CA ALA A 14 -13.80 -2.81 9.36
C ALA A 14 -12.32 -2.39 9.37
N ALA A 15 -11.41 -3.34 9.65
CA ALA A 15 -9.98 -3.07 9.70
C ALA A 15 -9.38 -2.72 8.32
N LEU A 16 -9.84 -3.37 7.25
CA LEU A 16 -9.38 -3.07 5.90
C LEU A 16 -9.95 -1.73 5.38
N SER A 17 -11.22 -1.43 5.67
CA SER A 17 -11.85 -0.17 5.29
C SER A 17 -11.23 1.04 5.99
N ILE A 18 -10.89 0.92 7.28
CA ILE A 18 -10.21 2.01 8.00
C ILE A 18 -8.77 2.19 7.49
N ALA A 19 -8.04 1.11 7.25
CA ALA A 19 -6.69 1.18 6.67
C ALA A 19 -6.73 1.82 5.26
N TRP A 20 -7.71 1.45 4.45
CA TRP A 20 -7.95 2.05 3.14
C TRP A 20 -8.21 3.56 3.22
N ALA A 21 -9.13 3.98 4.11
CA ALA A 21 -9.48 5.40 4.27
C ALA A 21 -8.26 6.25 4.64
N TRP A 22 -7.45 5.79 5.60
CA TRP A 22 -6.23 6.51 6.00
C TRP A 22 -5.15 6.52 4.91
N ALA A 23 -5.02 5.43 4.15
CA ALA A 23 -4.10 5.39 3.02
C ALA A 23 -4.44 6.44 1.94
N ILE A 24 -5.74 6.64 1.64
CA ILE A 24 -6.20 7.68 0.71
C ILE A 24 -5.93 9.09 1.26
N VAL A 25 -6.21 9.34 2.55
CA VAL A 25 -5.93 10.63 3.19
C VAL A 25 -4.43 10.94 3.15
N SER A 26 -3.59 9.98 3.52
CA SER A 26 -2.12 10.09 3.47
C SER A 26 -1.64 10.42 2.05
N SER A 27 -2.11 9.68 1.05
CA SER A 27 -1.81 9.94 -0.37
C SER A 27 -2.20 11.35 -0.82
N GLY A 28 -3.42 11.79 -0.46
CA GLY A 28 -3.90 13.13 -0.80
C GLY A 28 -3.05 14.24 -0.18
N THR A 29 -2.62 14.08 1.07
CA THR A 29 -1.73 15.06 1.72
C THR A 29 -0.35 15.11 1.09
N GLY A 30 0.21 13.96 0.68
CA GLY A 30 1.49 13.89 -0.04
C GLY A 30 1.45 14.61 -1.38
N LEU A 31 0.40 14.41 -2.17
CA LEU A 31 0.19 15.10 -3.45
C LEU A 31 0.01 16.62 -3.25
N ASN A 32 -0.77 17.04 -2.26
CA ASN A 32 -0.97 18.45 -1.96
C ASN A 32 0.36 19.13 -1.59
N ALA A 33 1.20 18.46 -0.79
CA ALA A 33 2.52 18.98 -0.44
C ALA A 33 3.44 19.13 -1.64
N LEU A 34 3.36 18.21 -2.61
CA LEU A 34 4.13 18.30 -3.84
C LEU A 34 3.70 19.53 -4.66
N ILE A 35 2.40 19.72 -4.85
CA ILE A 35 1.85 20.88 -5.58
C ILE A 35 2.26 22.19 -4.90
N GLU A 36 2.12 22.26 -3.58
CA GLU A 36 2.44 23.47 -2.82
C GLU A 36 3.95 23.76 -2.83
N SER A 37 4.80 22.73 -2.82
CA SER A 37 6.25 22.90 -2.94
C SER A 37 6.65 23.54 -4.28
N HIS A 38 6.02 23.12 -5.39
CA HIS A 38 6.26 23.71 -6.71
C HIS A 38 5.75 25.15 -6.81
N ARG A 39 4.59 25.45 -6.21
CA ARG A 39 4.05 26.81 -6.13
C ARG A 39 4.97 27.73 -5.33
N ALA A 40 5.44 27.28 -4.18
CA ALA A 40 6.37 28.05 -3.34
C ALA A 40 7.68 28.34 -4.08
N GLN A 41 8.27 27.35 -4.76
CA GLN A 41 9.47 27.56 -5.58
C GLN A 41 9.23 28.56 -6.72
N SER A 42 8.10 28.45 -7.41
CA SER A 42 7.76 29.34 -8.52
C SER A 42 7.53 30.78 -8.03
N ALA A 43 6.87 30.94 -6.89
CA ALA A 43 6.63 32.24 -6.26
C ALA A 43 7.95 32.90 -5.79
N LEU A 44 8.88 32.12 -5.24
CA LEU A 44 10.21 32.61 -4.84
C LEU A 44 11.03 33.04 -6.07
N LYS A 45 11.03 32.23 -7.13
CA LYS A 45 11.70 32.57 -8.39
C LYS A 45 11.11 33.84 -9.04
N ALA A 46 9.80 34.04 -8.96
CA ALA A 46 9.14 35.24 -9.49
C ALA A 46 9.47 36.53 -8.73
N LYS A 47 9.85 36.43 -7.44
CA LYS A 47 10.23 37.59 -6.62
C LYS A 47 11.73 37.93 -6.68
N ALA A 48 12.55 37.05 -7.26
CA ALA A 48 13.98 37.29 -7.38
C ALA A 48 14.25 38.46 -8.36
N PRO A 49 14.94 39.54 -7.94
CA PRO A 49 15.23 40.64 -8.82
C PRO A 49 16.21 40.21 -9.93
N PRO A 50 15.95 40.56 -11.20
CA PRO A 50 16.94 40.38 -12.26
C PRO A 50 18.25 41.11 -11.89
N PRO A 51 19.45 40.53 -12.12
CA PRO A 51 19.77 39.32 -12.88
C PRO A 51 19.94 38.03 -12.02
N THR A 52 19.37 38.00 -10.81
CA THR A 52 19.64 36.93 -9.84
C THR A 52 19.02 35.60 -10.27
N ARG A 53 19.79 34.51 -10.27
CA ARG A 53 19.29 33.14 -10.42
C ARG A 53 19.16 32.49 -9.05
N LEU A 54 17.98 31.94 -8.77
CA LEU A 54 17.69 31.25 -7.51
C LEU A 54 17.63 29.73 -7.76
N ASP A 55 18.56 29.00 -7.17
CA ASP A 55 18.57 27.55 -7.14
C ASP A 55 18.11 27.07 -5.75
N ILE A 56 16.99 26.35 -5.73
CA ILE A 56 16.38 25.85 -4.50
C ILE A 56 16.49 24.33 -4.54
N ASN A 57 17.41 23.77 -3.77
CA ASN A 57 17.56 22.33 -3.66
C ASN A 57 16.70 21.80 -2.49
N VAL A 58 15.62 21.10 -2.84
CA VAL A 58 14.71 20.38 -1.93
C VAL A 58 14.67 18.89 -2.23
N SER A 59 15.66 18.39 -2.96
CA SER A 59 15.66 17.02 -3.49
C SER A 59 15.54 15.95 -2.41
N ASP A 60 16.10 16.18 -1.22
CA ASP A 60 16.04 15.23 -0.11
C ASP A 60 14.63 15.07 0.47
N ALA A 61 13.93 16.17 0.73
CA ALA A 61 12.55 16.17 1.20
C ALA A 61 11.57 15.70 0.11
N THR A 62 11.77 16.12 -1.14
CA THR A 62 10.90 15.72 -2.25
C THR A 62 11.04 14.23 -2.58
N ASN A 63 12.26 13.70 -2.66
CA ASN A 63 12.49 12.29 -2.97
C ASN A 63 11.91 11.38 -1.87
N SER A 64 12.15 11.71 -0.60
CA SER A 64 11.59 10.94 0.52
C SER A 64 10.06 11.05 0.61
N GLY A 65 9.50 12.24 0.36
CA GLY A 65 8.06 12.47 0.32
C GLY A 65 7.34 11.73 -0.81
N ILE A 66 7.93 11.68 -2.01
CA ILE A 66 7.41 10.89 -3.13
C ILE A 66 7.37 9.42 -2.75
N VAL A 67 8.46 8.88 -2.19
CA VAL A 67 8.53 7.46 -1.79
C VAL A 67 7.42 7.10 -0.79
N LEU A 68 7.20 7.98 0.20
CA LEU A 68 6.17 7.81 1.21
C LEU A 68 4.74 7.88 0.64
N THR A 69 4.51 8.79 -0.32
CA THR A 69 3.22 8.96 -1.00
C THR A 69 2.89 7.72 -1.82
N THR A 70 3.84 7.20 -2.58
CA THR A 70 3.65 5.97 -3.37
C THR A 70 3.38 4.77 -2.48
N GLY A 71 4.10 4.62 -1.36
CA GLY A 71 3.82 3.57 -0.39
C GLY A 71 2.38 3.64 0.14
N SER A 72 1.87 4.85 0.38
CA SER A 72 0.49 5.06 0.85
C SER A 72 -0.54 4.70 -0.23
N VAL A 73 -0.31 5.13 -1.48
CA VAL A 73 -1.16 4.75 -2.63
C VAL A 73 -1.22 3.23 -2.75
N LEU A 74 -0.07 2.56 -2.62
CA LEU A 74 0.05 1.13 -2.77
C LEU A 74 -0.75 0.36 -1.71
N VAL A 75 -0.68 0.79 -0.46
CA VAL A 75 -1.52 0.26 0.62
C VAL A 75 -3.00 0.49 0.34
N GLY A 76 -3.37 1.68 -0.15
CA GLY A 76 -4.74 2.00 -0.53
C GLY A 76 -5.26 1.07 -1.62
N VAL A 77 -4.50 0.87 -2.70
CA VAL A 77 -4.88 -0.05 -3.78
C VAL A 77 -4.99 -1.48 -3.27
N LEU A 78 -4.04 -1.94 -2.45
CA LEU A 78 -4.06 -3.29 -1.91
C LEU A 78 -5.28 -3.55 -1.01
N THR A 79 -5.53 -2.66 -0.05
CA THR A 79 -6.66 -2.76 0.88
C THR A 79 -8.00 -2.66 0.16
N TYR A 80 -8.12 -1.77 -0.83
CA TYR A 80 -9.31 -1.67 -1.68
C TYR A 80 -9.63 -2.99 -2.38
N ASN A 81 -8.62 -3.60 -3.02
CA ASN A 81 -8.80 -4.86 -3.73
C ASN A 81 -9.23 -6.00 -2.78
N MET A 82 -8.66 -6.07 -1.58
CA MET A 82 -9.07 -7.04 -0.56
C MET A 82 -10.53 -6.83 -0.11
N VAL A 83 -10.98 -5.58 0.01
CA VAL A 83 -12.37 -5.26 0.36
C VAL A 83 -13.31 -5.64 -0.78
N VAL A 84 -13.02 -5.23 -2.03
CA VAL A 84 -13.86 -5.51 -3.20
C VAL A 84 -14.03 -7.02 -3.42
N GLY A 85 -12.97 -7.81 -3.26
CA GLY A 85 -13.03 -9.27 -3.36
C GLY A 85 -13.94 -9.96 -2.36
N MET A 86 -14.26 -9.27 -1.27
CA MET A 86 -15.16 -9.78 -0.26
C MET A 86 -16.65 -9.55 -0.61
N PHE A 87 -16.94 -8.62 -1.54
CA PHE A 87 -18.30 -8.21 -1.89
C PHE A 87 -18.80 -8.75 -3.25
N PHE A 88 -17.92 -9.00 -4.23
CA PHE A 88 -18.33 -9.32 -5.60
C PHE A 88 -17.83 -10.69 -6.09
N PRO A 89 -18.64 -11.76 -5.98
CA PRO A 89 -18.31 -13.10 -6.48
C PRO A 89 -18.63 -13.33 -7.97
N ALA A 90 -19.17 -12.34 -8.69
CA ALA A 90 -19.77 -12.54 -10.02
C ALA A 90 -19.38 -11.44 -11.01
N THR A 91 -18.32 -11.66 -11.81
CA THR A 91 -18.11 -10.89 -13.04
C THR A 91 -17.17 -11.67 -13.97
N ARG A 92 -17.77 -12.41 -14.91
CA ARG A 92 -17.15 -13.51 -15.68
C ARG A 92 -16.55 -13.11 -17.05
N ASP A 93 -16.95 -11.99 -17.66
CA ASP A 93 -16.79 -11.82 -19.13
C ASP A 93 -15.75 -10.79 -19.61
N PHE A 94 -15.11 -10.03 -18.72
CA PHE A 94 -14.22 -8.93 -19.13
C PHE A 94 -12.79 -9.38 -19.50
N ILE A 95 -12.35 -10.56 -19.00
CA ILE A 95 -10.95 -11.02 -19.02
C ILE A 95 -10.44 -11.38 -20.43
N ASN A 96 -11.30 -11.95 -21.29
CA ASN A 96 -10.85 -12.31 -22.65
C ASN A 96 -10.49 -11.09 -23.51
N ARG A 97 -10.85 -9.87 -23.08
CA ARG A 97 -10.51 -8.63 -23.80
C ARG A 97 -9.25 -7.94 -23.27
N THR A 98 -8.78 -8.22 -22.06
CA THR A 98 -7.73 -7.42 -21.39
C THR A 98 -6.33 -8.06 -21.38
N LEU A 99 -6.22 -9.38 -21.63
CA LEU A 99 -4.91 -10.04 -21.72
C LEU A 99 -4.11 -9.62 -22.98
N ARG A 100 -4.79 -9.10 -24.02
CA ARG A 100 -4.13 -8.60 -25.24
C ARG A 100 -3.46 -7.24 -25.08
N THR A 101 -3.84 -6.45 -24.07
CA THR A 101 -3.32 -5.09 -23.87
C THR A 101 -2.13 -5.03 -22.91
N GLN A 102 -1.89 -6.06 -22.08
CA GLN A 102 -0.83 -6.01 -21.06
C GLN A 102 0.58 -6.44 -21.51
N GLY A 103 0.71 -7.13 -22.64
CA GLY A 103 2.02 -7.38 -23.26
C GLY A 103 2.70 -6.10 -23.77
N TRP A 104 1.97 -4.98 -23.88
CA TRP A 104 2.45 -3.73 -24.46
C TRP A 104 2.99 -2.73 -23.43
N LEU A 105 2.50 -2.78 -22.17
CA LEU A 105 2.87 -1.83 -21.12
C LEU A 105 4.16 -2.20 -20.37
N LEU A 106 4.51 -3.49 -20.31
CA LEU A 106 5.76 -3.94 -19.67
C LEU A 106 7.01 -3.65 -20.52
N THR A 107 6.84 -3.33 -21.80
CA THR A 107 7.95 -3.10 -22.74
C THR A 107 8.34 -1.63 -22.88
N PHE A 108 7.59 -0.69 -22.28
CA PHE A 108 7.73 0.75 -22.57
C PHE A 108 8.48 1.59 -21.51
N HIS A 109 9.21 0.98 -20.55
CA HIS A 109 9.91 1.77 -19.53
C HIS A 109 11.33 1.31 -19.14
N ILE A 110 12.05 0.67 -20.05
CA ILE A 110 13.50 0.44 -19.90
C ILE A 110 14.21 1.14 -21.06
N GLY A 111 14.67 2.37 -20.83
CA GLY A 111 15.45 3.09 -21.85
C GLY A 111 15.72 4.56 -21.55
N SER A 112 16.47 4.88 -20.51
CA SER A 112 17.33 6.07 -20.53
C SER A 112 18.51 5.92 -19.57
N PRO A 113 19.72 5.65 -20.08
CA PRO A 113 20.94 5.63 -19.28
C PRO A 113 21.52 7.04 -19.24
N GLY A 114 21.37 7.75 -18.11
CA GLY A 114 22.04 9.02 -17.92
C GLY A 114 21.69 9.69 -16.59
N THR A 115 22.72 9.90 -15.76
CA THR A 115 22.76 10.58 -14.44
C THR A 115 22.44 9.68 -13.23
N ALA A 116 23.43 9.58 -12.34
CA ALA A 116 23.55 8.52 -11.33
C ALA A 116 23.08 8.93 -9.92
N ASP A 117 22.49 10.11 -9.73
CA ASP A 117 22.49 10.73 -8.40
C ASP A 117 21.08 10.94 -7.80
N ALA A 118 20.01 10.70 -8.57
CA ALA A 118 18.61 10.73 -8.09
C ALA A 118 17.78 9.50 -8.49
N THR A 119 18.38 8.61 -9.28
CA THR A 119 17.69 7.54 -10.01
C THR A 119 17.50 6.29 -9.14
N ASN A 120 18.34 6.07 -8.13
CA ASN A 120 18.27 4.89 -7.28
C ASN A 120 17.02 4.86 -6.38
N SER A 121 16.56 6.01 -5.88
CA SER A 121 15.29 6.09 -5.13
C SER A 121 14.08 5.90 -6.05
N GLY A 122 14.15 6.40 -7.29
CA GLY A 122 13.11 6.20 -8.30
C GLY A 122 13.00 4.73 -8.77
N ILE A 123 14.13 4.03 -8.88
CA ILE A 123 14.17 2.60 -9.26
C ILE A 123 13.59 1.72 -8.16
N VAL A 124 13.92 1.97 -6.89
CA VAL A 124 13.35 1.21 -5.77
C VAL A 124 11.84 1.45 -5.64
N LEU A 125 11.41 2.69 -5.90
CA LEU A 125 10.00 3.06 -5.91
C LEU A 125 9.21 2.40 -7.04
N THR A 126 9.74 2.44 -8.26
CA THR A 126 9.12 1.80 -9.43
C THR A 126 9.16 0.29 -9.31
N THR A 127 10.26 -0.30 -8.86
CA THR A 127 10.37 -1.75 -8.64
C THR A 127 9.43 -2.22 -7.54
N GLY A 128 9.32 -1.50 -6.42
CA GLY A 128 8.38 -1.83 -5.34
C GLY A 128 6.91 -1.67 -5.77
N SER A 129 6.59 -0.61 -6.51
CA SER A 129 5.24 -0.35 -7.02
C SER A 129 4.83 -1.34 -8.11
N VAL A 130 5.76 -1.75 -8.97
CA VAL A 130 5.55 -2.78 -9.99
C VAL A 130 5.42 -4.15 -9.33
N LEU A 131 6.28 -4.51 -8.38
CA LEU A 131 6.22 -5.81 -7.71
C LEU A 131 4.91 -5.96 -6.92
N VAL A 132 4.55 -4.94 -6.15
CA VAL A 132 3.30 -4.96 -5.38
C VAL A 132 2.10 -4.73 -6.29
N GLY A 133 2.22 -3.98 -7.38
CA GLY A 133 1.21 -3.89 -8.44
C GLY A 133 0.95 -5.24 -9.12
N VAL A 134 2.00 -6.00 -9.42
CA VAL A 134 1.95 -7.36 -9.99
C VAL A 134 1.40 -8.36 -8.97
N LEU A 135 1.76 -8.24 -7.69
CA LEU A 135 1.20 -9.06 -6.60
C LEU A 135 -0.27 -8.73 -6.35
N THR A 136 -0.63 -7.45 -6.35
CA THR A 136 -2.02 -6.99 -6.18
C THR A 136 -2.84 -7.41 -7.39
N TYR A 137 -2.31 -7.24 -8.60
CA TYR A 137 -2.91 -7.74 -9.83
C TYR A 137 -3.09 -9.26 -9.79
N ASN A 138 -2.09 -10.05 -9.36
CA ASN A 138 -2.23 -11.50 -9.22
C ASN A 138 -3.24 -11.90 -8.13
N MET A 139 -3.31 -11.19 -7.01
CA MET A 139 -4.33 -11.42 -5.98
C MET A 139 -5.74 -11.06 -6.47
N VAL A 140 -5.85 -9.97 -7.23
CA VAL A 140 -7.08 -9.53 -7.91
C VAL A 140 -7.50 -10.56 -8.97
N VAL A 141 -6.57 -11.05 -9.79
CA VAL A 141 -6.81 -12.12 -10.77
C VAL A 141 -7.23 -13.43 -10.06
N GLY A 142 -6.58 -13.80 -8.96
CA GLY A 142 -6.95 -14.95 -8.13
C GLY A 142 -8.35 -14.86 -7.50
N MET A 143 -8.84 -13.64 -7.27
CA MET A 143 -10.20 -13.34 -6.80
C MET A 143 -11.28 -13.73 -7.81
N PHE A 144 -10.94 -13.79 -9.11
CA PHE A 144 -11.88 -14.06 -10.21
C PHE A 144 -12.03 -15.55 -10.57
N PHE A 145 -11.32 -16.46 -9.90
CA PHE A 145 -11.45 -17.92 -10.12
C PHE A 145 -12.29 -18.57 -9.00
N PRO A 146 -13.40 -19.28 -9.32
CA PRO A 146 -14.36 -19.76 -8.33
C PRO A 146 -13.95 -21.02 -7.53
N ALA A 147 -12.73 -21.53 -7.66
CA ALA A 147 -12.22 -22.69 -6.91
C ALA A 147 -11.57 -22.32 -5.55
N THR A 148 -11.87 -21.15 -4.98
CA THR A 148 -10.95 -20.46 -4.05
C THR A 148 -11.49 -20.21 -2.64
N ARG A 149 -12.45 -20.99 -2.09
CA ARG A 149 -12.66 -20.97 -0.62
C ARG A 149 -11.41 -21.48 0.11
N ASP A 150 -10.81 -22.55 -0.41
CA ASP A 150 -9.56 -23.10 0.11
C ASP A 150 -8.36 -22.20 -0.21
N PHE A 151 -8.40 -21.49 -1.35
CA PHE A 151 -7.37 -20.53 -1.72
C PHE A 151 -7.48 -19.23 -0.93
N ILE A 152 -8.67 -18.73 -0.57
CA ILE A 152 -8.86 -17.57 0.33
C ILE A 152 -8.35 -17.91 1.73
N ASN A 153 -8.61 -19.13 2.21
CA ASN A 153 -8.07 -19.63 3.48
C ASN A 153 -6.54 -19.82 3.44
N ARG A 154 -5.97 -20.23 2.30
CA ARG A 154 -4.51 -20.31 2.10
C ARG A 154 -3.85 -18.94 1.89
N THR A 155 -4.52 -18.02 1.19
CA THR A 155 -4.00 -16.67 0.90
C THR A 155 -4.20 -15.70 2.05
N LEU A 156 -5.06 -16.00 3.03
CA LEU A 156 -5.20 -15.23 4.27
C LEU A 156 -3.85 -14.96 4.95
N ARG A 157 -2.95 -15.96 4.98
CA ARG A 157 -1.58 -15.79 5.47
C ARG A 157 -0.75 -14.88 4.56
N THR A 158 -0.80 -15.10 3.25
CA THR A 158 -0.08 -14.29 2.27
C THR A 158 -0.53 -12.83 2.29
N GLN A 159 -1.82 -12.56 2.47
CA GLN A 159 -2.40 -11.23 2.62
C GLN A 159 -1.92 -10.55 3.91
N GLY A 160 -1.89 -11.28 5.02
CA GLY A 160 -1.30 -10.79 6.28
C GLY A 160 0.17 -10.44 6.15
N TRP A 161 0.96 -11.31 5.52
CA TRP A 161 2.37 -11.07 5.23
C TRP A 161 2.59 -9.86 4.32
N LEU A 162 1.77 -9.70 3.28
CA LEU A 162 1.87 -8.58 2.35
C LEU A 162 1.53 -7.24 3.03
N LEU A 163 0.47 -7.20 3.86
CA LEU A 163 0.16 -6.01 4.65
C LEU A 163 1.24 -5.70 5.69
N THR A 164 1.83 -6.73 6.30
CA THR A 164 2.95 -6.55 7.25
C THR A 164 4.17 -6.00 6.53
N PHE A 165 4.51 -6.54 5.37
CA PHE A 165 5.58 -6.03 4.52
C PHE A 165 5.34 -4.57 4.15
N CYS A 166 4.14 -4.22 3.69
CA CYS A 166 3.78 -2.82 3.40
C CYS A 166 3.85 -1.92 4.64
N SER A 167 3.45 -2.41 5.82
CA SER A 167 3.52 -1.66 7.08
C SER A 167 4.97 -1.38 7.48
N VAL A 168 5.84 -2.39 7.43
CA VAL A 168 7.27 -2.27 7.69
C VAL A 168 7.94 -1.35 6.66
N TRP A 169 7.57 -1.47 5.39
CA TRP A 169 8.04 -0.61 4.32
C TRP A 169 7.67 0.86 4.56
N LEU A 170 6.39 1.13 4.85
CA LEU A 170 5.93 2.48 5.17
C LEU A 170 6.66 3.06 6.38
N PHE A 171 6.87 2.25 7.42
CA PHE A 171 7.66 2.65 8.58
C PHE A 171 9.09 3.00 8.20
N ALA A 172 9.74 2.17 7.37
CA ALA A 172 11.10 2.41 6.87
C ALA A 172 11.20 3.68 6.02
N CYS A 173 10.12 4.12 5.35
CA CYS A 173 10.08 5.40 4.63
C CYS A 173 9.71 6.60 5.53
N ALA A 174 8.84 6.39 6.52
CA ALA A 174 8.37 7.44 7.42
C ALA A 174 9.47 7.93 8.38
N VAL A 175 10.33 7.03 8.87
CA VAL A 175 11.46 7.38 9.76
C VAL A 175 12.44 8.37 9.12
N PRO A 176 13.03 8.10 7.93
CA PRO A 176 13.95 9.05 7.30
C PRO A 176 13.23 10.34 6.89
N PHE A 177 11.97 10.28 6.45
CA PHE A 177 11.20 11.48 6.13
C PHE A 177 11.00 12.37 7.36
N THR A 178 10.60 11.81 8.50
CA THR A 178 10.45 12.57 9.76
C THR A 178 11.78 13.12 10.28
N TYR A 179 12.87 12.37 10.12
CA TYR A 179 14.21 12.84 10.46
C TYR A 179 14.63 14.04 9.61
N ILE A 180 14.43 13.99 8.28
CA ILE A 180 14.71 15.10 7.36
C ILE A 180 13.82 16.30 7.70
N PHE A 181 12.52 16.07 7.93
CA PHE A 181 11.57 17.11 8.28
C PHE A 181 11.94 17.86 9.57
N ALA A 182 12.44 17.14 10.58
CA ALA A 182 12.79 17.71 11.88
C ALA A 182 14.13 18.47 11.86
N ASN A 183 15.12 17.96 11.13
CA ASN A 183 16.51 18.42 11.25
C ASN A 183 17.04 19.22 10.05
N ARG A 184 16.37 19.15 8.89
CA ARG A 184 16.85 19.80 7.66
C ARG A 184 16.02 21.02 7.26
N SER A 185 16.64 21.85 6.44
CA SER A 185 16.06 23.01 5.78
C SER A 185 16.35 22.93 4.28
N ALA A 186 15.55 23.65 3.49
CA ALA A 186 15.80 23.77 2.07
C ALA A 186 17.10 24.55 1.82
N ILE A 187 18.00 24.00 1.02
CA ILE A 187 19.23 24.67 0.62
C ILE A 187 18.85 25.67 -0.48
N VAL A 188 18.90 26.96 -0.15
CA VAL A 188 18.61 28.05 -1.09
C VAL A 188 19.92 28.70 -1.48
N ARG A 189 20.28 28.58 -2.76
CA ARG A 189 21.48 29.19 -3.34
C ARG A 189 21.03 30.29 -4.29
N ALA A 190 21.59 31.48 -4.12
CA ALA A 190 21.29 32.62 -4.97
C ALA A 190 22.58 33.03 -5.71
N PHE A 191 22.47 33.28 -7.01
CA PHE A 191 23.61 33.60 -7.87
C PHE A 191 23.36 34.93 -8.57
N ILE A 192 24.39 35.78 -8.64
CA ILE A 192 24.41 36.98 -9.51
C ILE A 192 25.50 36.75 -10.54
N GLY A 193 25.09 36.51 -11.79
CA GLY A 193 26.01 35.94 -12.79
C GLY A 193 26.44 34.53 -12.35
N ASP A 194 27.75 34.32 -12.22
CA ASP A 194 28.35 33.05 -11.80
C ASP A 194 28.82 33.04 -10.33
N ILE A 195 28.57 34.12 -9.58
CA ILE A 195 29.01 34.25 -8.19
C ILE A 195 27.86 33.86 -7.25
N GLU A 196 28.10 32.87 -6.38
CA GLU A 196 27.19 32.48 -5.32
C GLU A 196 27.18 33.53 -4.20
N LEU A 197 25.99 33.99 -3.82
CA LEU A 197 25.81 34.92 -2.70
C LEU A 197 26.05 34.23 -1.36
N PRO A 198 26.67 34.90 -0.38
CA PRO A 198 26.84 34.35 0.96
C PRO A 198 25.50 34.03 1.65
N HIS A 199 25.45 32.94 2.42
CA HIS A 199 24.25 32.50 3.14
C HIS A 199 23.64 33.57 4.05
N SER A 200 24.47 34.44 4.66
CA SER A 200 23.99 35.53 5.51
C SER A 200 23.12 36.55 4.76
N VAL A 201 23.42 36.80 3.49
CA VAL A 201 22.62 37.68 2.62
C VAL A 201 21.30 37.02 2.25
N ILE A 202 21.33 35.71 1.99
CA ILE A 202 20.14 34.92 1.65
C ILE A 202 19.18 34.86 2.85
N GLU A 203 19.69 34.62 4.05
CA GLU A 203 18.89 34.62 5.28
C GLU A 203 18.26 35.99 5.55
N ALA A 204 19.01 37.08 5.33
CA ALA A 204 18.47 38.43 5.47
C ALA A 204 17.32 38.69 4.48
N MET A 205 17.50 38.29 3.21
CA MET A 205 16.45 38.40 2.18
C MET A 205 15.24 37.52 2.50
N GLN A 206 15.45 36.30 3.00
CA GLN A 206 14.38 35.39 3.42
C GLN A 206 13.56 35.97 4.58
N LYS A 207 14.25 36.54 5.57
CA LYS A 207 13.61 37.20 6.72
C LYS A 207 12.81 38.43 6.30
N GLN A 208 13.32 39.19 5.33
CA GLN A 208 12.63 40.35 4.77
C GLN A 208 11.45 39.95 3.86
N GLY A 209 11.58 38.84 3.15
CA GLY A 209 10.54 38.24 2.31
C GLY A 209 9.51 37.41 3.06
N GLY A 210 9.62 37.30 4.40
CA GLY A 210 8.71 36.53 5.26
C GLY A 210 8.66 35.04 4.95
N THR A 211 9.68 34.49 4.29
CA THR A 211 9.72 33.08 3.87
C THR A 211 10.80 32.34 4.63
N SER A 212 10.43 31.28 5.32
CA SER A 212 11.38 30.43 6.06
C SER A 212 11.84 29.26 5.18
N SER A 213 13.13 28.94 5.22
CA SER A 213 13.71 27.75 4.58
C SER A 213 13.53 26.48 5.42
N GLU A 214 13.15 26.61 6.69
CA GLU A 214 13.01 25.49 7.61
C GLU A 214 11.72 24.68 7.34
N TYR A 215 11.86 23.38 7.09
CA TYR A 215 10.74 22.49 6.78
C TYR A 215 9.66 22.45 7.87
N LYS A 216 10.06 22.50 9.15
CA LYS A 216 9.13 22.49 10.29
C LYS A 216 8.13 23.65 10.30
N THR A 217 8.46 24.77 9.68
CA THR A 217 7.59 25.96 9.63
C THR A 217 6.53 25.86 8.53
N MET A 218 6.72 24.96 7.57
CA MET A 218 5.79 24.76 6.46
C MET A 218 4.62 23.89 6.91
N SER A 219 3.43 24.48 6.99
CA SER A 219 2.21 23.80 7.46
C SER A 219 1.87 22.54 6.65
N TYR A 220 2.09 22.56 5.34
CA TYR A 220 1.79 21.44 4.46
C TYR A 220 2.71 20.22 4.69
N LEU A 221 3.99 20.43 5.04
CA LEU A 221 4.90 19.33 5.39
C LEU A 221 4.52 18.69 6.74
N ARG A 222 4.02 19.47 7.70
CA ARG A 222 3.58 18.95 9.01
C ARG A 222 2.49 17.88 8.86
N TRP A 223 1.52 18.11 7.98
CA TRP A 223 0.45 17.14 7.72
C TRP A 223 0.98 15.86 7.09
N VAL A 224 1.87 15.98 6.09
CA VAL A 224 2.52 14.82 5.45
C VAL A 224 3.39 14.05 6.44
N ALA A 225 3.97 14.69 7.45
CA ALA A 225 4.74 14.00 8.47
C ALA A 225 3.87 13.20 9.44
N ILE A 226 2.60 13.57 9.67
CA ILE A 226 1.73 12.97 10.69
C ILE A 226 0.87 11.83 10.13
N PHE A 227 0.19 12.04 9.00
CA PHE A 227 -0.78 11.07 8.46
C PHE A 227 -0.22 9.67 8.13
N PRO A 228 1.02 9.52 7.65
CA PRO A 228 1.62 8.21 7.40
C PRO A 228 1.74 7.35 8.66
N TRP A 229 2.02 7.94 9.83
CA TRP A 229 2.07 7.19 11.10
C TRP A 229 0.72 6.59 11.48
N ILE A 230 -0.36 7.33 11.23
CA ILE A 230 -1.72 6.85 11.46
C ILE A 230 -2.02 5.69 10.50
N THR A 231 -1.63 5.83 9.23
CA THR A 231 -1.78 4.76 8.22
C THR A 231 -1.01 3.50 8.63
N ILE A 232 0.23 3.63 9.10
CA ILE A 232 1.05 2.50 9.58
C ILE A 232 0.33 1.78 10.73
N LEU A 233 -0.18 2.52 11.71
CA LEU A 233 -0.89 1.97 12.86
C LEU A 233 -2.10 1.15 12.41
N PHE A 234 -2.99 1.71 11.58
CA PHE A 234 -4.18 0.98 11.13
C PHE A 234 -3.84 -0.20 10.20
N THR A 235 -2.82 -0.07 9.35
CA THR A 235 -2.35 -1.16 8.50
C THR A 235 -1.80 -2.32 9.34
N SER A 236 -1.09 -2.02 10.43
CA SER A 236 -0.57 -3.04 11.35
C SER A 236 -1.70 -3.77 12.10
N ILE A 237 -2.74 -3.05 12.53
CA ILE A 237 -3.92 -3.64 13.16
C ILE A 237 -4.65 -4.55 12.17
N ALA A 238 -4.82 -4.11 10.92
CA ALA A 238 -5.42 -4.93 9.87
C ALA A 238 -4.62 -6.23 9.65
N ALA A 239 -3.29 -6.15 9.57
CA ALA A 239 -2.43 -7.33 9.46
C ALA A 239 -2.62 -8.29 10.65
N LEU A 240 -2.65 -7.79 11.89
CA LEU A 240 -2.88 -8.60 13.10
C LEU A 240 -4.25 -9.29 13.07
N VAL A 241 -5.30 -8.59 12.64
CA VAL A 241 -6.64 -9.17 12.50
C VAL A 241 -6.64 -10.30 11.45
N LEU A 242 -5.91 -10.13 10.34
CA LEU A 242 -5.76 -11.18 9.33
C LEU A 242 -5.02 -12.41 9.87
N PHE A 243 -3.96 -12.23 10.65
CA PHE A 243 -3.24 -13.35 11.28
C PHE A 243 -4.11 -14.09 12.31
N ARG A 244 -4.84 -13.35 13.16
CA ARG A 244 -5.80 -13.93 14.11
C ARG A 244 -6.85 -14.76 13.36
N ALA A 245 -7.44 -14.22 12.29
CA ALA A 245 -8.41 -14.93 11.47
C ALA A 245 -7.81 -16.20 10.83
N SER A 246 -6.56 -16.14 10.35
CA SER A 246 -5.87 -17.32 9.80
C SER A 246 -5.67 -18.42 10.85
N ASN A 247 -5.31 -18.06 12.08
CA ASN A 247 -5.11 -19.04 13.15
C ASN A 247 -6.41 -19.74 13.55
N HIS A 248 -7.55 -19.05 13.49
CA HIS A 248 -8.87 -19.66 13.73
C HIS A 248 -9.25 -20.68 12.65
N VAL A 249 -8.85 -20.48 11.39
CA VAL A 249 -9.12 -21.44 10.31
C VAL A 249 -8.23 -22.69 10.46
N SER A 250 -6.97 -22.54 10.86
CA SER A 250 -6.07 -23.69 11.08
C SER A 250 -6.41 -24.52 12.32
N ALA A 251 -7.10 -23.95 13.30
CA ALA A 251 -7.46 -24.61 14.55
C ALA A 251 -8.77 -25.40 14.49
N ALA A 252 -9.54 -25.35 13.40
CA ALA A 252 -10.72 -26.19 13.21
C ALA A 252 -10.27 -27.60 12.81
N PRO A 253 -10.25 -28.58 13.73
CA PRO A 253 -9.85 -29.93 13.41
C PRO A 253 -11.02 -30.62 12.70
N ILE A 254 -10.69 -31.31 11.62
CA ILE A 254 -11.24 -32.59 11.14
C ILE A 254 -12.31 -33.23 12.06
N LEU A 255 -13.52 -32.66 12.15
CA LEU A 255 -14.69 -33.32 12.75
C LEU A 255 -15.69 -33.80 11.68
N VAL A 256 -15.36 -33.60 10.40
CA VAL A 256 -16.21 -34.03 9.27
C VAL A 256 -15.91 -35.46 8.84
N ASN A 257 -14.78 -36.05 9.24
CA ASN A 257 -14.44 -37.42 8.85
C ASN A 257 -15.04 -38.51 9.75
N GLU A 258 -15.62 -38.14 10.90
CA GLU A 258 -16.25 -39.10 11.82
C GLU A 258 -17.72 -39.36 11.46
N SER A 259 -18.41 -38.38 10.87
CA SER A 259 -19.82 -38.55 10.48
C SER A 259 -20.00 -39.43 9.23
N VAL A 260 -19.04 -39.47 8.31
CA VAL A 260 -19.13 -40.32 7.11
C VAL A 260 -18.86 -41.79 7.44
N SER A 261 -17.85 -42.07 8.29
CA SER A 261 -17.56 -43.43 8.78
C SER A 261 -18.72 -44.01 9.58
N SER A 262 -19.42 -43.19 10.40
CA SER A 262 -20.54 -43.66 11.23
C SER A 262 -21.83 -43.94 10.44
N VAL A 263 -21.97 -43.38 9.23
CA VAL A 263 -23.12 -43.61 8.36
C VAL A 263 -22.90 -44.85 7.49
N GLU A 264 -21.69 -45.04 6.94
CA GLU A 264 -21.34 -46.26 6.19
C GLU A 264 -21.38 -47.52 7.07
N GLU A 265 -20.98 -47.45 8.34
CA GLU A 265 -21.05 -48.60 9.25
C GLU A 265 -22.50 -48.98 9.63
N LYS A 266 -23.40 -47.99 9.69
CA LYS A 266 -24.83 -48.23 9.97
C LYS A 266 -25.58 -48.79 8.76
N GLU A 267 -25.22 -48.38 7.56
CA GLU A 267 -25.86 -48.85 6.32
C GLU A 267 -25.48 -50.32 6.06
N LYS A 268 -24.20 -50.66 6.24
CA LYS A 268 -23.71 -52.04 6.08
C LYS A 268 -24.27 -53.02 7.11
N ALA A 269 -24.48 -52.56 8.36
CA ALA A 269 -25.11 -53.37 9.40
C ALA A 269 -26.63 -53.57 9.20
N THR A 270 -27.27 -52.72 8.40
CA THR A 270 -28.70 -52.84 8.08
C THR A 270 -28.91 -53.84 6.94
N GLU A 271 -28.07 -53.81 5.90
CA GLU A 271 -28.13 -54.78 4.80
C GLU A 271 -27.84 -56.23 5.25
N GLU A 272 -26.84 -56.45 6.11
CA GLU A 272 -26.53 -57.79 6.66
C GLU A 272 -27.67 -58.38 7.52
N ARG A 273 -28.57 -57.53 8.01
CA ARG A 273 -29.71 -57.97 8.83
C ARG A 273 -30.93 -58.36 7.98
N GLU A 274 -31.09 -57.77 6.80
CA GLU A 274 -32.18 -58.11 5.87
C GLU A 274 -31.89 -59.44 5.15
N GLU A 275 -30.65 -59.67 4.72
CA GLU A 275 -30.26 -60.90 4.04
C GLU A 275 -30.41 -62.15 4.95
N ARG A 276 -30.17 -61.99 6.26
CA ARG A 276 -30.32 -63.07 7.25
C ARG A 276 -31.78 -63.40 7.60
N VAL A 277 -32.74 -62.56 7.20
CA VAL A 277 -34.18 -62.78 7.41
C VAL A 277 -34.80 -63.50 6.20
N GLU A 278 -34.31 -63.26 4.98
CA GLU A 278 -34.75 -64.01 3.79
C GLU A 278 -34.32 -65.47 3.81
N ASP A 279 -33.13 -65.79 4.32
CA ASP A 279 -32.63 -67.17 4.42
C ASP A 279 -33.38 -68.05 5.45
N LYS A 280 -34.30 -67.46 6.23
CA LYS A 280 -35.08 -68.16 7.28
C LYS A 280 -36.58 -68.24 7.00
N ALA A 281 -37.04 -67.73 5.85
CA ALA A 281 -38.42 -67.82 5.39
C ALA A 281 -38.59 -68.93 4.34
#